data_AF-A0A0S8JUJ8-F1
#
_entry.id   AF-A0A0S8JUJ8-F1
#
_cell.length_a   1.000
_cell.length_b   1.000
_cell.length_c   1.000
_cell.angle_alpha   90.00
_cell.angle_beta   90.00
_cell.angle_gamma   90.00
#
_symmetry.space_group_name_H-M   'P 1'
#
loop_
_entity.id
_entity.type
_entity.pdbx_description
1 polymer ?
#
loop_
_entity_poly.entity_id
_entity_poly.type
_entity_poly.pdbx_seq_one_letter_code
_entity_poly.pdbx_strand_id
1 'polypeptide(L)'
;MKLLLKERLFSRSWFINHTLIITSDHGMGSSGPDRYINLSNHIPPHWVGIKEGYNPIYLIKARDGYYDSILSVIQDIPHVSGWPGEKVPGRFVFGKNQRIPDFVMIADSAWSIGWQPDPGLSKGVHAEGIGTVKYYINLSKFVQEWD
;
A
#
# COMPACT_ATOMS: atom_id res chain seq x y z
N MET A 1 16.58 -5.05 -20.01
CA MET A 1 15.15 -5.28 -20.31
C MET A 1 14.66 -4.51 -21.54
N LYS A 2 14.95 -3.20 -21.69
CA LYS A 2 14.52 -2.37 -22.84
C LYS A 2 14.88 -2.93 -24.23
N LEU A 3 16.12 -3.39 -24.44
CA LEU A 3 16.57 -3.92 -25.74
C LEU A 3 15.92 -5.26 -26.12
N LEU A 4 15.82 -6.17 -25.14
CA LEU A 4 15.30 -7.53 -25.35
C LEU A 4 13.81 -7.56 -25.75
N LEU A 5 12.98 -6.67 -25.21
CA LEU A 5 11.56 -6.65 -25.54
C LEU A 5 11.34 -6.18 -26.98
N LYS A 6 12.08 -5.14 -27.40
CA LYS A 6 12.03 -4.59 -28.77
C LYS A 6 12.46 -5.64 -29.79
N GLU A 7 13.63 -6.23 -29.60
CA GLU A 7 14.18 -7.21 -30.55
C GLU A 7 13.30 -8.46 -30.72
N ARG A 8 12.68 -8.94 -29.63
CA ARG A 8 11.89 -10.17 -29.66
C ARG A 8 10.44 -9.97 -30.11
N LEU A 9 9.83 -8.83 -29.85
CA LEU A 9 8.44 -8.57 -30.23
C LEU A 9 8.33 -8.01 -31.65
N PHE A 10 9.20 -7.07 -32.02
CA PHE A 10 9.14 -6.43 -33.34
C PHE A 10 9.66 -7.32 -34.47
N SER A 11 10.32 -8.44 -34.15
CA SER A 11 10.70 -9.48 -35.14
C SER A 11 9.57 -10.46 -35.45
N ARG A 12 8.38 -10.32 -34.84
CA ARG A 12 7.25 -11.24 -35.03
C ARG A 12 6.15 -10.59 -35.85
N SER A 13 5.78 -11.20 -36.96
CA SER A 13 4.73 -10.72 -37.88
C SER A 13 3.36 -10.53 -37.22
N TRP A 14 3.05 -11.30 -36.17
CA TRP A 14 1.79 -11.14 -35.44
C TRP A 14 1.72 -9.84 -34.65
N PHE A 15 2.85 -9.24 -34.25
CA PHE A 15 2.86 -8.04 -33.43
C PHE A 15 2.25 -6.81 -34.13
N ILE A 16 2.30 -6.78 -35.47
CA ILE A 16 1.89 -5.64 -36.31
C ILE A 16 0.38 -5.32 -36.18
N ASN A 17 -0.44 -6.27 -35.73
CA ASN A 17 -1.89 -6.10 -35.55
C ASN A 17 -2.35 -6.12 -34.08
N HIS A 18 -1.45 -5.91 -33.11
CA HIS A 18 -1.77 -5.98 -31.70
C HIS A 18 -1.39 -4.70 -30.94
N THR A 19 -2.15 -4.35 -29.91
CA THR A 19 -1.83 -3.25 -29.00
C THR A 19 -1.07 -3.79 -27.80
N LEU A 20 0.13 -3.26 -27.55
CA LEU A 20 0.90 -3.56 -26.34
C LEU A 20 0.58 -2.52 -25.25
N ILE A 21 0.07 -2.98 -24.12
CA ILE A 21 -0.15 -2.16 -22.93
C ILE A 21 0.88 -2.56 -21.88
N ILE A 22 1.70 -1.60 -21.44
CA ILE A 22 2.67 -1.77 -20.35
C ILE A 22 2.18 -0.95 -19.17
N THR A 23 2.00 -1.59 -18.02
CA THR A 23 1.54 -0.94 -16.79
C THR A 23 2.29 -1.52 -15.59
N SER A 24 2.21 -0.82 -14.47
CA SER A 24 2.53 -1.34 -13.14
C SER A 24 1.27 -1.28 -12.29
N ASP A 25 1.24 -2.06 -11.21
CA ASP A 25 0.22 -2.01 -10.18
C ASP A 25 0.44 -0.83 -9.21
N HIS A 26 1.69 -0.60 -8.80
CA HIS A 26 2.09 0.51 -7.93
C HIS A 26 3.54 0.96 -8.16
N GLY A 27 3.91 2.06 -7.48
CA GLY A 27 5.29 2.55 -7.36
C GLY A 27 6.01 2.03 -6.12
N MET A 28 7.08 2.71 -5.74
CA MET A 28 7.86 2.45 -4.52
C MET A 28 8.27 3.78 -3.87
N GLY A 29 8.14 3.88 -2.54
CA GLY A 29 8.59 4.98 -1.69
C GLY A 29 9.79 4.57 -0.84
N SER A 30 10.51 5.56 -0.31
CA SER A 30 11.67 5.32 0.56
C SER A 30 11.25 5.05 2.00
N SER A 31 11.76 3.99 2.62
CA SER A 31 11.57 3.69 4.04
C SER A 31 12.90 3.64 4.79
N GLY A 32 12.87 3.80 6.11
CA GLY A 32 14.05 3.73 6.97
C GLY A 32 13.70 3.47 8.43
N PRO A 33 14.66 2.97 9.23
CA PRO A 33 14.42 2.59 10.63
C PRO A 33 14.01 3.77 11.51
N ASP A 34 14.46 4.98 11.19
CA ASP A 34 14.14 6.20 11.94
C ASP A 34 12.67 6.63 11.80
N ARG A 35 11.92 6.01 10.87
CA ARG A 35 10.52 6.29 10.58
C ARG A 35 9.66 5.04 10.77
N TYR A 36 9.81 4.43 11.94
CA TYR A 36 9.05 3.24 12.33
C TYR A 36 8.26 3.47 13.61
N ILE A 37 7.01 3.02 13.60
CA ILE A 37 6.10 3.06 14.75
C ILE A 37 5.73 1.64 15.13
N ASN A 38 6.11 1.26 16.35
CA ASN A 38 5.67 0.02 16.96
C ASN A 38 4.27 0.21 17.58
N LEU A 39 3.26 -0.31 16.91
CA LEU A 39 1.85 -0.26 17.34
C LEU A 39 1.65 -0.90 18.72
N SER A 40 2.48 -1.86 19.12
CA SER A 40 2.41 -2.48 20.45
C SER A 40 2.68 -1.49 21.61
N ASN A 41 3.29 -0.33 21.33
CA ASN A 41 3.49 0.73 22.32
C ASN A 41 2.23 1.56 22.59
N HIS A 42 1.24 1.49 21.69
CA HIS A 42 0.00 2.27 21.74
C HIS A 42 -1.23 1.38 21.92
N ILE A 43 -1.21 0.18 21.33
CA ILE A 43 -2.30 -0.79 21.35
C ILE A 43 -1.76 -2.06 22.03
N PRO A 44 -2.12 -2.30 23.31
CA PRO A 44 -1.75 -3.51 24.01
C PRO A 44 -2.13 -4.78 23.24
N PRO A 45 -1.23 -5.78 23.09
CA PRO A 45 -1.52 -6.98 22.30
C PRO A 45 -2.74 -7.77 22.75
N HIS A 46 -3.13 -7.68 24.02
CA HIS A 46 -4.31 -8.36 24.55
C HIS A 46 -5.64 -7.71 24.14
N TRP A 47 -5.62 -6.50 23.56
CA TRP A 47 -6.80 -5.84 22.99
C TRP A 47 -7.13 -6.37 21.58
N VAL A 48 -6.16 -6.99 20.90
CA VAL A 48 -6.24 -7.36 19.49
C VAL A 48 -6.62 -8.84 19.34
N GLY A 49 -7.69 -9.10 18.60
CA GLY A 49 -8.15 -10.44 18.25
C GLY A 49 -7.47 -10.93 16.99
N ILE A 50 -7.71 -10.23 15.87
CA ILE A 50 -7.11 -10.50 14.57
C ILE A 50 -6.32 -9.28 14.13
N LYS A 51 -5.13 -9.51 13.59
CA LYS A 51 -4.34 -8.50 12.87
C LYS A 51 -4.00 -9.06 11.49
N GLU A 52 -4.41 -8.36 10.45
CA GLU A 52 -4.15 -8.70 9.05
C GLU A 52 -3.39 -7.56 8.36
N GLY A 53 -2.75 -7.89 7.24
CA GLY A 53 -1.92 -6.94 6.50
C GLY A 53 -0.47 -6.94 6.96
N TYR A 54 0.26 -5.95 6.47
CA TYR A 54 1.67 -5.73 6.73
C TYR A 54 2.00 -4.27 6.47
N ASN A 55 3.18 -3.83 6.88
CA ASN A 55 3.67 -2.49 6.62
C ASN A 55 3.40 -2.04 5.15
N PRO A 56 2.72 -0.91 4.89
CA PRO A 56 2.33 0.15 5.82
C PRO A 56 0.86 0.15 6.27
N ILE A 57 0.11 -0.94 6.05
CA ILE A 57 -1.34 -1.01 6.34
C ILE A 57 -1.65 -2.23 7.21
N TYR A 58 -2.29 -2.00 8.36
CA TYR A 58 -2.87 -3.07 9.18
C TYR A 58 -4.39 -2.94 9.27
N LEU A 59 -5.03 -4.10 9.27
CA LEU A 59 -6.44 -4.28 9.56
C LEU A 59 -6.55 -4.98 10.92
N ILE A 60 -7.37 -4.45 11.83
CA ILE A 60 -7.44 -4.92 13.21
C ILE A 60 -8.88 -5.26 13.55
N LYS A 61 -9.09 -6.46 14.08
CA LYS A 61 -10.30 -6.83 14.82
C LYS A 61 -9.99 -6.77 16.32
N ALA A 62 -10.78 -6.02 17.07
CA ALA A 62 -10.68 -5.97 18.52
C ALA A 62 -11.10 -7.32 19.12
N ARG A 63 -10.56 -7.63 20.31
CA ARG A 63 -11.19 -8.62 21.19
C ARG A 63 -12.40 -8.00 21.86
N ASP A 64 -13.31 -8.84 22.33
CA ASP A 64 -14.50 -8.44 23.06
C ASP A 64 -14.13 -7.50 24.22
N GLY A 65 -14.82 -6.36 24.30
CA GLY A 65 -14.61 -5.34 25.33
C GLY A 65 -13.52 -4.30 25.04
N TYR A 66 -12.76 -4.41 23.94
CA TYR A 66 -11.63 -3.51 23.65
C TYR A 66 -11.82 -2.60 22.43
N TYR A 67 -12.98 -2.64 21.77
CA TYR A 67 -13.28 -1.77 20.62
C TYR A 67 -13.07 -0.29 20.96
N ASP A 68 -13.71 0.18 22.04
CA ASP A 68 -13.62 1.59 22.45
C ASP A 68 -12.21 1.98 22.92
N SER A 69 -11.48 1.04 23.53
CA SER A 69 -10.10 1.26 23.94
C SER A 69 -9.19 1.50 22.73
N ILE A 70 -9.32 0.69 21.69
CA ILE A 70 -8.58 0.89 20.43
C ILE A 70 -9.04 2.20 19.80
N LEU A 71 -10.34 2.43 19.66
CA LEU A 71 -10.90 3.66 19.07
C LEU A 71 -10.38 4.93 19.76
N SER A 72 -10.22 4.92 21.08
CA SER A 72 -9.74 6.08 21.84
C SER A 72 -8.28 6.44 21.57
N VAL A 73 -7.46 5.50 21.08
CA VAL A 73 -6.02 5.74 20.86
C VAL A 73 -5.65 5.83 19.39
N ILE A 74 -6.40 5.21 18.47
CA ILE A 74 -5.97 5.09 17.06
C ILE A 74 -5.77 6.43 16.34
N GLN A 75 -6.46 7.49 16.78
CA GLN A 75 -6.36 8.82 16.17
C GLN A 75 -5.18 9.63 16.70
N ASP A 76 -4.61 9.23 17.85
CA ASP A 76 -3.55 9.97 18.53
C ASP A 76 -2.16 9.40 18.25
N ILE A 77 -2.06 8.30 17.48
CA ILE A 77 -0.78 7.70 17.11
C ILE A 77 -0.11 8.59 16.05
N PRO A 78 1.05 9.22 16.34
CA PRO A 78 1.72 10.11 15.40
C PRO A 78 2.03 9.39 14.09
N HIS A 79 1.90 10.07 12.95
CA HIS A 79 2.19 9.53 11.61
C HIS A 79 1.40 8.27 11.21
N VAL A 80 0.28 8.01 11.89
CA VAL A 80 -0.64 6.94 11.53
C VAL A 80 -2.02 7.55 11.42
N SER A 81 -2.69 7.25 10.31
CA SER A 81 -4.12 7.49 10.19
C SER A 81 -4.88 6.22 10.52
N GLY A 82 -5.70 6.27 11.58
CA GLY A 82 -6.56 5.17 12.01
C GLY A 82 -8.05 5.51 11.90
N TRP A 83 -8.85 4.57 11.43
CA TRP A 83 -10.32 4.72 11.35
C TRP A 83 -11.03 3.43 11.74
N PRO A 84 -12.26 3.52 12.27
CA PRO A 84 -13.22 2.43 12.14
C PRO A 84 -13.35 2.02 10.67
N GLY A 85 -13.54 0.72 10.41
CA GLY A 85 -13.60 0.16 9.06
C GLY A 85 -14.64 0.86 8.17
N GLU A 86 -15.82 1.16 8.72
CA GLU A 86 -16.92 1.85 8.03
C GLU A 86 -16.70 3.37 7.87
N LYS A 87 -15.66 3.92 8.51
CA LYS A 87 -15.30 5.35 8.47
C LYS A 87 -14.04 5.64 7.66
N VAL A 88 -13.46 4.62 7.02
CA VAL A 88 -12.34 4.81 6.09
C VAL A 88 -12.71 5.86 5.03
N PRO A 89 -11.85 6.87 4.76
CA PRO A 89 -12.16 7.94 3.83
C PRO A 89 -12.62 7.46 2.45
N GLY A 90 -13.71 8.04 1.94
CA GLY A 90 -14.34 7.63 0.69
C GLY A 90 -13.41 7.66 -0.53
N ARG A 91 -12.37 8.51 -0.51
CA ARG A 91 -11.33 8.57 -1.56
C ARG A 91 -10.60 7.25 -1.79
N PHE A 92 -10.56 6.36 -0.78
CA PHE A 92 -9.89 5.06 -0.89
C PHE A 92 -10.78 3.97 -1.48
N VAL A 93 -12.10 4.19 -1.56
CA VAL A 93 -13.07 3.19 -2.06
C VAL A 93 -12.90 1.81 -1.39
N PHE A 94 -12.59 1.80 -0.08
CA PHE A 94 -12.25 0.58 0.67
C PHE A 94 -13.33 0.21 1.70
N GLY A 95 -13.70 1.12 2.61
CA GLY A 95 -14.46 0.91 3.86
C GLY A 95 -15.89 0.34 3.83
N LYS A 96 -16.34 -0.32 2.76
CA LYS A 96 -17.70 -0.90 2.65
C LYS A 96 -17.74 -2.43 2.53
N ASN A 97 -16.59 -3.10 2.49
CA ASN A 97 -16.52 -4.56 2.32
C ASN A 97 -16.58 -5.28 3.67
N GLN A 98 -17.33 -6.39 3.76
CA GLN A 98 -17.44 -7.22 4.97
C GLN A 98 -16.13 -7.85 5.44
N ARG A 99 -15.10 -7.89 4.58
CA ARG A 99 -13.76 -8.36 4.94
C ARG A 99 -12.94 -7.32 5.71
N ILE A 100 -13.42 -6.10 5.82
CA ILE A 100 -12.77 -5.06 6.61
C ILE A 100 -13.19 -5.27 8.06
N PRO A 101 -12.23 -5.50 8.97
CA PRO A 101 -12.53 -5.66 10.38
C PRO A 101 -12.79 -4.29 11.02
N ASP A 102 -12.85 -4.27 12.35
CA ASP A 102 -13.21 -3.10 13.17
C ASP A 102 -12.41 -1.85 12.82
N PHE A 103 -11.10 -1.98 12.56
CA PHE A 103 -10.22 -0.83 12.32
C PHE A 103 -9.28 -1.03 11.12
N VAL A 104 -8.97 0.09 10.47
CA VAL A 104 -7.95 0.21 9.43
C VAL A 104 -6.94 1.27 9.86
N MET A 105 -5.66 0.92 9.79
CA MET A 105 -4.55 1.81 10.12
C MET A 105 -3.58 1.87 8.94
N ILE A 106 -3.19 3.08 8.55
CA ILE A 106 -2.21 3.32 7.49
C ILE A 106 -1.14 4.29 8.00
N ALA A 107 0.13 3.97 7.76
CA ALA A 107 1.22 4.89 8.03
C ALA A 107 1.22 6.04 7.02
N ASP A 108 1.66 7.22 7.46
CA ASP A 108 1.97 8.32 6.55
C ASP A 108 3.07 7.92 5.54
N SER A 109 3.19 8.70 4.46
CA SER A 109 4.24 8.45 3.46
C SER A 109 5.64 8.43 4.11
N ALA A 110 6.46 7.49 3.67
CA ALA A 110 7.79 7.17 4.17
C ALA A 110 7.86 6.65 5.62
N TRP A 111 6.72 6.49 6.31
CA TRP A 111 6.62 5.85 7.62
C TRP A 111 6.26 4.38 7.51
N SER A 112 6.67 3.63 8.51
CA SER A 112 6.37 2.22 8.63
C SER A 112 5.71 1.92 9.97
N ILE A 113 4.77 0.98 9.97
CA ILE A 113 4.09 0.49 11.16
C ILE A 113 4.29 -1.01 11.31
N GLY A 114 4.28 -1.49 12.54
CA GLY A 114 4.44 -2.91 12.86
C GLY A 114 4.16 -3.19 14.33
N TRP A 115 4.38 -4.44 14.75
CA TRP A 115 4.06 -4.91 16.10
C TRP A 115 5.29 -5.32 16.91
N GLN A 116 6.46 -5.29 16.30
CA GLN A 116 7.72 -5.73 16.92
C GLN A 116 8.66 -4.53 17.13
N PRO A 117 9.49 -4.55 18.19
CA PRO A 117 10.47 -3.49 18.43
C PRO A 117 11.52 -3.37 17.31
N ASP A 118 11.97 -4.50 16.76
CA ASP A 118 12.83 -4.55 15.59
C ASP A 118 11.99 -4.93 14.36
N PRO A 119 11.79 -4.00 13.42
CA PRO A 119 10.90 -4.23 12.30
C PRO A 119 11.54 -4.95 11.11
N GLY A 120 12.87 -5.13 11.08
CA GLY A 120 13.56 -5.74 9.93
C GLY A 120 13.22 -5.08 8.58
N LEU A 121 13.11 -3.74 8.56
CA LEU A 121 12.56 -3.01 7.42
C LEU A 121 13.42 -3.10 6.15
N SER A 122 12.73 -3.23 5.02
CA SER A 122 13.27 -2.92 3.70
C SER A 122 13.54 -1.42 3.56
N LYS A 123 14.46 -1.05 2.65
CA LYS A 123 14.72 0.35 2.26
C LYS A 123 13.65 0.94 1.33
N GLY A 124 12.71 0.13 0.87
CA GLY A 124 11.55 0.56 0.08
C GLY A 124 10.25 -0.06 0.58
N VAL A 125 9.18 0.73 0.47
CA VAL A 125 7.80 0.35 0.81
C VAL A 125 6.84 0.89 -0.26
N HIS A 126 5.70 0.24 -0.47
CA HIS A 126 4.67 0.68 -1.41
C HIS A 126 3.32 0.87 -0.69
N ALA A 127 2.27 1.18 -1.44
CA ALA A 127 0.91 1.43 -0.94
C ALA A 127 0.74 2.70 -0.07
N GLU A 128 1.74 3.58 -0.04
CA GLU A 128 1.62 4.92 0.54
C GLU A 128 0.63 5.76 -0.29
N GLY A 129 -0.45 6.25 0.32
CA GLY A 129 -1.31 7.28 -0.28
C GLY A 129 -2.10 6.89 -1.54
N ILE A 130 -2.29 5.60 -1.83
CA ILE A 130 -3.08 4.98 -2.91
C ILE A 130 -3.30 5.88 -4.15
N GLY A 131 -2.30 5.90 -5.04
CA GLY A 131 -2.43 6.35 -6.42
C GLY A 131 -1.73 5.39 -7.38
N THR A 132 -2.45 4.85 -8.36
CA THR A 132 -1.86 4.07 -9.46
C THR A 132 -1.19 5.01 -10.45
N VAL A 133 0.09 4.78 -10.77
CA VAL A 133 0.76 5.49 -11.87
C VAL A 133 0.47 4.74 -13.17
N LYS A 134 -0.35 5.31 -14.06
CA LYS A 134 -0.59 4.78 -15.40
C LYS A 134 0.23 5.57 -16.41
N TYR A 135 1.17 4.92 -17.09
CA TYR A 135 1.81 5.47 -18.28
C TYR A 135 1.09 4.93 -19.52
N TYR A 136 0.52 5.83 -20.31
CA TYR A 136 0.02 5.49 -21.64
C TYR A 136 1.09 5.88 -22.65
N ILE A 137 1.78 4.90 -23.23
CA ILE A 137 2.70 5.13 -24.33
C ILE A 137 1.92 4.93 -25.62
N ASN A 138 1.66 6.01 -26.36
CA ASN A 138 1.20 5.89 -27.73
C ASN A 138 2.38 5.51 -28.62
N LEU A 139 2.40 4.25 -29.07
CA LEU A 139 3.53 3.67 -29.81
C LEU A 139 3.77 4.36 -31.17
N SER A 140 2.76 5.00 -31.78
CA SER A 140 2.96 5.71 -33.04
C SER A 140 3.78 7.00 -32.89
N LYS A 141 3.76 7.63 -31.71
CA LYS A 141 4.63 8.77 -31.36
C LYS A 141 5.98 8.32 -30.80
N PHE A 142 6.00 7.25 -30.01
CA PHE A 142 7.22 6.73 -29.39
C PHE A 142 8.25 6.24 -30.42
N VAL A 143 7.80 5.73 -31.57
CA VAL A 143 8.70 5.33 -32.67
C VAL A 143 9.31 6.54 -33.38
N GLN A 144 8.66 7.70 -33.40
CA GLN A 144 9.15 8.91 -34.10
C GLN A 144 10.17 9.73 -33.28
N GLU A 145 10.17 9.60 -31.95
CA GLU A 145 11.10 10.32 -31.05
C GLU A 145 12.34 9.49 -30.66
N TRP A 146 12.55 8.32 -31.29
CA TRP A 146 13.57 7.33 -30.92
C TRP A 146 14.70 7.15 -31.95
N ASP A 147 14.75 8.01 -32.97
CA ASP A 147 15.86 8.15 -33.93
C ASP A 147 16.57 9.50 -33.75
#